data_AF-K1SVM1-F1
#
_entry.id   AF-K1SVM1-F1
#
_cell.length_a   1.000
_cell.length_b   1.000
_cell.length_c   1.000
_cell.angle_alpha   90.00
_cell.angle_beta   90.00
_cell.angle_gamma   90.00
#
_symmetry.space_group_name_H-M   'P 1'
#
loop_
_entity.id
_entity.type
_entity.pdbx_description
1 polymer ?
#
loop_
_entity_poly.entity_id
_entity_poly.type
_entity_poly.pdbx_seq_one_letter_code
_entity_poly.pdbx_strand_id
1 'polypeptide(L)'
;VFFSAEVGFKNTYFLTVTGRNDWPSQLAGPHSEKSSFFYPSVGASVVLSQLIPNMPENLSYVKLRGSYASVGVAFERFIANPLYEWNESGLTWNTNTKYPIYNLKPERTKSFEVGLTMRFLKHFNLDLTYYNTKTQDQTFDTTISTGSGSSVLTIQSGKVLNRGFELALGYSNTWGKFSWDTNYTLSTNHNEILSLANNIVNPETGQHFSVDLLDMDGLGEAHFILKEGGTLGDLYSLRDMKYDANGAIYVDESGNVATEAISNVNDYIKLGSVLPDANMAWRNDFRWGNFNFGFALSARLGGVVFSRTQAMLDYYGVSEASAAARDAGGVVINGGDLVD
;
A
#
# COMPACT_ATOMS: atom_id res chain seq x y z
N VAL A 1 -25.50 -13.78 0.70
CA VAL A 1 -26.57 -13.52 1.69
C VAL A 1 -26.03 -12.59 2.76
N PHE A 2 -26.81 -11.64 3.26
CA PHE A 2 -26.36 -10.71 4.29
C PHE A 2 -27.48 -10.38 5.29
N PHE A 3 -27.09 -9.89 6.46
CA PHE A 3 -27.97 -9.24 7.43
C PHE A 3 -27.32 -7.95 7.93
N SER A 4 -28.17 -7.00 8.34
CA SER A 4 -27.76 -5.76 8.99
C SER A 4 -28.82 -5.40 10.02
N ALA A 5 -28.39 -5.13 11.25
CA ALA A 5 -29.24 -4.67 12.34
C ALA A 5 -28.61 -3.44 12.98
N GLU A 6 -29.42 -2.41 13.19
CA GLU A 6 -29.02 -1.20 13.90
C GLU A 6 -29.99 -0.95 15.04
N VAL A 7 -29.44 -0.70 16.23
CA VAL A 7 -30.20 -0.39 17.43
C VAL A 7 -29.70 0.95 17.96
N GLY A 8 -30.62 1.90 18.07
CA GLY A 8 -30.40 3.20 18.70
C GLY A 8 -31.15 3.30 20.02
N PHE A 9 -30.53 3.91 21.04
CA PHE A 9 -31.18 4.20 22.30
C PHE A 9 -31.00 5.68 22.68
N LYS A 10 -32.13 6.35 22.94
CA LYS A 10 -32.22 7.75 23.40
C LYS A 10 -31.46 8.75 22.53
N ASN A 11 -31.23 8.45 21.25
CA ASN A 11 -30.37 9.23 20.35
C ASN A 11 -28.93 9.41 20.85
N THR A 12 -28.50 8.56 21.80
CA THR A 12 -27.19 8.64 22.45
C THR A 12 -26.31 7.47 22.02
N TYR A 13 -26.81 6.25 22.15
CA TYR A 13 -26.07 5.02 21.90
C TYR A 13 -26.56 4.39 20.61
N PHE A 14 -25.63 4.00 19.76
CA PHE A 14 -25.91 3.33 18.51
C PHE A 14 -25.03 2.10 18.41
N LEU A 15 -25.62 0.96 18.07
CA LEU A 15 -24.92 -0.29 17.79
C LEU A 15 -25.41 -0.80 16.44
N THR A 16 -24.47 -1.04 15.54
CA THR A 16 -24.72 -1.62 14.23
C THR A 16 -23.96 -2.93 14.14
N VAL A 17 -24.66 -4.00 13.78
CA VAL A 17 -24.07 -5.32 13.53
C VAL A 17 -24.47 -5.75 12.14
N THR A 18 -23.48 -6.15 11.35
CA THR A 18 -23.71 -6.72 10.03
C THR A 18 -23.02 -8.07 9.92
N GLY A 19 -23.53 -8.91 9.02
CA GLY A 19 -22.84 -10.12 8.65
C GLY A 19 -23.23 -10.54 7.25
N ARG A 20 -22.24 -10.99 6.49
CA ARG A 20 -22.42 -11.40 5.11
C ARG A 20 -21.72 -12.72 4.87
N ASN A 21 -22.37 -13.59 4.11
CA ASN A 21 -21.80 -14.83 3.59
C ASN A 21 -21.86 -14.81 2.07
N ASP A 22 -20.71 -15.02 1.43
CA ASP A 22 -20.59 -15.08 -0.03
C ASP A 22 -20.19 -16.49 -0.49
N TRP A 23 -20.69 -16.88 -1.66
CA TRP A 23 -20.40 -18.16 -2.34
C TRP A 23 -19.85 -17.87 -3.74
N PRO A 24 -18.59 -17.42 -3.86
CA PRO A 24 -17.99 -17.16 -5.15
C PRO A 24 -17.66 -18.47 -5.86
N SER A 25 -17.86 -18.52 -7.18
CA SER A 25 -17.59 -19.73 -7.97
C SER A 25 -16.12 -20.15 -7.94
N GLN A 26 -15.20 -19.21 -7.68
CA GLN A 26 -13.77 -19.52 -7.47
C GLN A 26 -13.57 -20.50 -6.31
N LEU A 27 -14.40 -20.44 -5.28
CA LEU A 27 -14.37 -21.35 -4.13
C LEU A 27 -15.21 -22.61 -4.32
N ALA A 28 -15.94 -22.75 -5.44
CA ALA A 28 -16.84 -23.89 -5.68
C ALA A 28 -16.14 -25.12 -6.30
N GLY A 29 -14.82 -25.05 -6.53
CA GLY A 29 -14.05 -26.16 -7.06
C GLY A 29 -13.97 -27.36 -6.11
N PRO A 30 -13.71 -28.58 -6.63
CA PRO A 30 -13.60 -29.81 -5.84
C PRO A 30 -12.44 -29.78 -4.83
N HIS A 31 -11.56 -28.79 -4.96
CA HIS A 31 -10.35 -28.61 -4.19
C HIS A 31 -10.33 -27.26 -3.45
N SER A 32 -11.49 -26.78 -3.03
CA SER A 32 -11.60 -25.66 -2.10
C SER A 32 -11.90 -26.20 -0.72
N GLU A 33 -11.20 -25.72 0.32
CA GLU A 33 -11.52 -26.12 1.70
C GLU A 33 -12.92 -25.63 2.12
N LYS A 34 -13.39 -24.52 1.52
CA LYS A 34 -14.68 -23.90 1.83
C LYS A 34 -15.31 -23.34 0.56
N SER A 35 -16.56 -23.71 0.29
CA SER A 35 -17.34 -23.15 -0.84
C SER A 35 -17.94 -21.77 -0.58
N SER A 36 -17.78 -21.26 0.65
CA SER A 36 -18.32 -19.99 1.07
C SER A 36 -17.54 -19.42 2.23
N PHE A 37 -17.68 -18.11 2.47
CA PHE A 37 -17.10 -17.49 3.64
C PHE A 37 -18.00 -16.42 4.24
N PHE A 38 -18.14 -16.50 5.55
CA PHE A 38 -18.83 -15.51 6.37
C PHE A 38 -17.85 -14.45 6.87
N TYR A 39 -18.33 -13.22 6.98
CA TYR A 39 -17.57 -12.09 7.47
C TYR A 39 -18.49 -11.08 8.18
N PRO A 40 -18.31 -10.88 9.50
CA PRO A 40 -19.11 -9.93 10.27
C PRO A 40 -18.47 -8.54 10.35
N SER A 41 -19.29 -7.54 10.70
CA SER A 41 -18.82 -6.27 11.23
C SER A 41 -19.68 -5.83 12.42
N VAL A 42 -19.05 -5.10 13.34
CA VAL A 42 -19.72 -4.46 14.47
C VAL A 42 -19.19 -3.05 14.60
N GLY A 43 -20.10 -2.09 14.73
CA GLY A 43 -19.79 -0.69 14.98
C GLY A 43 -20.62 -0.19 16.14
N ALA A 44 -20.01 0.56 17.03
CA ALA A 44 -20.70 1.24 18.11
C ALA A 44 -20.36 2.73 18.10
N SER A 45 -21.32 3.56 18.46
CA SER A 45 -21.05 4.98 18.68
C SER A 45 -21.86 5.56 19.81
N VAL A 46 -21.28 6.56 20.47
CA VAL A 46 -21.88 7.27 21.60
C VAL A 46 -21.81 8.76 21.33
N VAL A 47 -22.96 9.42 21.34
CA VAL A 47 -23.09 10.87 21.24
C VAL A 47 -22.97 11.45 22.65
N LEU A 48 -21.74 11.72 23.08
CA LEU A 48 -21.42 12.21 24.42
C LEU A 48 -22.12 13.53 24.77
N SER A 49 -22.39 14.37 23.77
CA SER A 49 -23.13 15.63 23.98
C SER A 49 -24.58 15.43 24.46
N GLN A 50 -25.15 14.23 24.36
CA GLN A 50 -26.45 13.89 24.93
C GLN A 50 -26.36 13.38 26.39
N LEU A 51 -25.16 13.06 26.87
CA LEU A 51 -24.94 12.51 28.22
C LEU A 51 -24.46 13.56 29.21
N ILE A 52 -23.71 14.55 28.74
CA ILE A 52 -23.08 15.57 29.59
C ILE A 52 -24.10 16.69 29.86
N PRO A 53 -24.57 16.85 31.12
CA PRO A 53 -25.41 17.97 31.48
C PRO A 53 -24.60 19.27 31.40
N ASN A 54 -25.21 20.35 30.91
CA ASN A 54 -24.58 21.67 30.79
C ASN A 54 -23.29 21.65 29.94
N MET A 55 -23.37 21.10 28.72
CA MET A 55 -22.26 21.17 27.76
C MET A 55 -21.73 22.61 27.62
N PRO A 56 -20.40 22.81 27.53
CA PRO A 56 -19.83 24.13 27.31
C PRO A 56 -20.41 24.79 26.05
N GLU A 57 -20.71 26.10 26.09
CA GLU A 57 -21.28 26.82 24.94
C GLU A 57 -20.43 26.71 23.66
N ASN A 58 -19.13 26.54 23.84
CA ASN A 58 -18.15 26.39 22.77
C ASN A 58 -18.00 24.94 22.26
N LEU A 59 -18.78 23.98 22.74
CA LEU A 59 -18.71 22.58 22.31
C LEU A 59 -20.13 22.03 22.14
N SER A 60 -20.64 22.04 20.90
CA SER A 60 -22.04 21.73 20.60
C SER A 60 -22.29 20.26 20.27
N TYR A 61 -21.25 19.52 19.87
CA TYR A 61 -21.39 18.11 19.52
C TYR A 61 -20.09 17.35 19.78
N VAL A 62 -20.22 16.18 20.38
CA VAL A 62 -19.13 15.21 20.52
C VAL A 62 -19.70 13.81 20.32
N LYS A 63 -19.10 13.07 19.39
CA LYS A 63 -19.41 11.66 19.14
C LYS A 63 -18.12 10.86 19.10
N LEU A 64 -18.11 9.76 19.85
CA LEU A 64 -17.10 8.72 19.71
C LEU A 64 -17.69 7.55 18.92
N ARG A 65 -16.90 7.00 18.00
CA ARG A 65 -17.24 5.79 17.24
C ARG A 65 -16.10 4.79 17.31
N GLY A 66 -16.44 3.52 17.34
CA GLY A 66 -15.49 2.43 17.21
C GLY A 66 -16.09 1.34 16.34
N SER A 67 -15.30 0.72 15.48
CA SER A 67 -15.76 -0.38 14.65
C SER A 67 -14.70 -1.46 14.53
N TYR A 68 -15.17 -2.68 14.32
CA TYR A 68 -14.38 -3.81 13.89
C TYR A 68 -15.10 -4.48 12.73
N ALA A 69 -14.39 -4.69 11.63
CA ALA A 69 -14.93 -5.36 10.47
C ALA A 69 -13.98 -6.45 9.99
N SER A 70 -14.58 -7.49 9.45
CA SER A 70 -13.92 -8.55 8.69
C SER A 70 -14.53 -8.50 7.30
N VAL A 71 -13.69 -8.47 6.27
CA VAL A 71 -14.09 -8.51 4.87
C VAL A 71 -13.32 -9.63 4.20
N GLY A 72 -14.03 -10.51 3.52
CA GLY A 72 -13.41 -11.58 2.73
C GLY A 72 -13.49 -11.27 1.24
N VAL A 73 -12.43 -11.60 0.50
CA VAL A 73 -12.39 -11.51 -0.96
C VAL A 73 -11.95 -12.87 -1.52
N ALA A 74 -12.58 -13.30 -2.61
CA ALA A 74 -12.15 -14.50 -3.32
C ALA A 74 -10.89 -14.20 -4.12
N PHE A 75 -10.01 -15.19 -4.24
CA PHE A 75 -8.83 -15.11 -5.09
C PHE A 75 -9.19 -15.02 -6.58
N GLU A 76 -8.17 -14.78 -7.40
CA GLU A 76 -8.30 -14.64 -8.85
C GLU A 76 -8.86 -15.88 -9.55
N ARG A 77 -9.50 -15.69 -10.71
CA ARG A 77 -10.06 -16.82 -11.45
C ARG A 77 -8.96 -17.68 -12.05
N PHE A 78 -9.27 -18.96 -12.27
CA PHE A 78 -8.43 -19.91 -13.03
C PHE A 78 -7.11 -20.36 -12.37
N ILE A 79 -6.90 -20.11 -11.07
CA ILE A 79 -5.71 -20.64 -10.37
C ILE A 79 -5.86 -22.08 -9.84
N ALA A 80 -7.08 -22.63 -9.87
CA ALA A 80 -7.41 -23.95 -9.33
C ALA A 80 -7.29 -25.09 -10.36
N ASN A 81 -7.14 -24.76 -11.64
CA ASN A 81 -7.07 -25.73 -12.74
C ASN A 81 -5.76 -25.54 -13.50
N PRO A 82 -5.11 -26.62 -13.96
CA PRO A 82 -4.02 -26.52 -14.91
C PRO A 82 -4.49 -25.81 -16.18
N LEU A 83 -3.69 -24.85 -16.65
CA LEU A 83 -3.92 -24.13 -17.90
C LEU A 83 -2.91 -24.58 -18.95
N TYR A 84 -3.26 -24.38 -20.21
CA TYR A 84 -2.35 -24.52 -21.34
C TYR A 84 -2.24 -23.16 -22.01
N GLU A 85 -1.01 -22.77 -22.33
CA GLU A 85 -0.72 -21.52 -23.01
C GLU A 85 -0.35 -21.80 -24.46
N TRP A 86 -0.94 -21.05 -25.37
CA TRP A 86 -0.61 -21.14 -26.78
C TRP A 86 0.72 -20.42 -27.02
N ASN A 87 1.73 -21.15 -27.45
CA ASN A 87 2.99 -20.60 -27.87
C ASN A 87 2.91 -20.25 -29.37
N GLU A 88 2.76 -18.97 -29.69
CA GLU A 88 2.70 -18.50 -31.08
C GLU A 88 3.99 -18.75 -31.86
N SER A 89 5.15 -18.70 -31.19
CA SER A 89 6.46 -18.93 -31.83
C SER A 89 6.69 -20.41 -32.17
N GLY A 90 6.16 -21.31 -31.33
CA GLY A 90 6.26 -22.76 -31.51
C GLY A 90 5.07 -23.38 -32.25
N LEU A 91 3.96 -22.66 -32.40
CA LEU A 91 2.66 -23.17 -32.86
C LEU A 91 2.19 -24.40 -32.06
N THR A 92 2.45 -24.40 -30.76
CA THR A 92 2.13 -25.51 -29.85
C THR A 92 1.45 -25.03 -28.59
N TRP A 93 0.68 -25.91 -27.96
CA TRP A 93 0.20 -25.71 -26.60
C TRP A 93 1.28 -26.15 -25.62
N ASN A 94 1.71 -25.23 -24.75
CA ASN A 94 2.59 -25.52 -23.64
C ASN A 94 1.76 -25.74 -22.38
N THR A 95 2.08 -26.79 -21.62
CA THR A 95 1.52 -26.94 -20.27
C THR A 95 2.02 -25.81 -19.40
N ASN A 96 1.11 -25.11 -18.72
CA ASN A 96 1.51 -24.09 -17.76
C ASN A 96 2.29 -24.76 -16.61
N THR A 97 3.41 -24.18 -16.21
CA THR A 97 4.29 -24.71 -15.15
C THR A 97 3.80 -24.38 -13.74
N LYS A 98 2.59 -23.81 -13.63
CA LYS A 98 1.94 -23.45 -12.38
C LYS A 98 1.27 -24.66 -11.75
N TYR A 99 1.73 -25.02 -10.56
CA TYR A 99 1.16 -26.10 -9.78
C TYR A 99 -0.26 -25.74 -9.32
N PRO A 100 -1.27 -26.59 -9.58
CA PRO A 100 -2.63 -26.35 -9.14
C PRO A 100 -2.76 -26.44 -7.60
N ILE A 101 -3.26 -25.39 -6.96
CA ILE A 101 -3.54 -25.43 -5.51
C ILE A 101 -4.90 -26.07 -5.24
N TYR A 102 -4.93 -26.91 -4.21
CA TYR A 102 -6.11 -27.68 -3.82
C TYR A 102 -6.67 -27.39 -2.41
N ASN A 103 -6.17 -26.35 -1.74
CA ASN A 103 -6.63 -25.92 -0.42
C ASN A 103 -6.89 -24.40 -0.38
N LEU A 104 -7.63 -23.93 -1.38
CA LEU A 104 -7.86 -22.50 -1.56
C LEU A 104 -8.79 -21.90 -0.49
N LYS A 105 -8.46 -20.67 -0.07
CA LYS A 105 -9.05 -19.87 1.00
C LYS A 105 -9.33 -18.46 0.50
N PRO A 106 -10.31 -17.74 1.05
CA PRO A 106 -10.48 -16.33 0.75
C PRO A 106 -9.41 -15.49 1.43
N GLU A 107 -8.97 -14.43 0.76
CA GLU A 107 -8.23 -13.34 1.39
C GLU A 107 -9.10 -12.70 2.46
N ARG A 108 -8.49 -12.28 3.57
CA ARG A 108 -9.20 -11.73 4.72
C ARG A 108 -8.60 -10.42 5.19
N THR A 109 -9.39 -9.38 5.15
CA THR A 109 -9.05 -8.07 5.70
C THR A 109 -9.81 -7.85 6.99
N LYS A 110 -9.09 -7.64 8.09
CA LYS A 110 -9.66 -7.28 9.40
C LYS A 110 -9.30 -5.83 9.69
N SER A 111 -10.28 -4.98 9.89
CA SER A 111 -10.07 -3.58 10.25
C SER A 111 -10.64 -3.27 11.62
N PHE A 112 -9.94 -2.43 12.35
CA PHE A 112 -10.39 -1.79 13.57
C PHE A 112 -10.23 -0.28 13.40
N GLU A 113 -11.27 0.47 13.75
CA GLU A 113 -11.25 1.93 13.66
C GLU A 113 -11.79 2.55 14.94
N VAL A 114 -11.22 3.68 15.32
CA VAL A 114 -11.74 4.56 16.37
C VAL A 114 -11.81 5.96 15.82
N GLY A 115 -12.96 6.60 15.96
CA GLY A 115 -13.21 7.94 15.46
C GLY A 115 -13.77 8.87 16.52
N LEU A 116 -13.41 10.14 16.39
CA LEU A 116 -13.90 11.26 17.18
C LEU A 116 -14.45 12.30 16.20
N THR A 117 -15.72 12.65 16.38
CA THR A 117 -16.35 13.76 15.66
C THR A 117 -16.74 14.83 16.66
N MET A 118 -16.31 16.07 16.41
CA MET A 118 -16.58 17.21 17.27
C MET A 118 -17.10 18.40 16.47
N ARG A 119 -18.01 19.18 17.09
CA ARG A 119 -18.38 20.53 16.62
C ARG A 119 -18.16 21.51 17.76
N PHE A 120 -17.35 22.53 17.51
CA PHE A 120 -16.89 23.45 18.54
C PHE A 120 -16.79 24.88 18.00
N LEU A 121 -16.74 25.85 18.92
CA LEU A 121 -16.66 27.28 18.64
C LEU A 121 -17.70 27.74 17.60
N LYS A 122 -18.90 27.14 17.64
CA LYS A 122 -20.06 27.34 16.75
C LYS A 122 -19.87 26.96 15.28
N HIS A 123 -18.68 27.12 14.72
CA HIS A 123 -18.40 27.05 13.28
C HIS A 123 -17.38 25.99 12.89
N PHE A 124 -16.66 25.40 13.85
CA PHE A 124 -15.64 24.39 13.57
C PHE A 124 -16.24 22.99 13.65
N ASN A 125 -15.78 22.14 12.73
CA ASN A 125 -16.04 20.71 12.72
C ASN A 125 -14.71 19.96 12.61
N LEU A 126 -14.53 18.94 13.44
CA LEU A 126 -13.36 18.05 13.42
C LEU A 126 -13.86 16.61 13.31
N ASP A 127 -13.30 15.85 12.39
CA ASP A 127 -13.35 14.40 12.37
C ASP A 127 -11.91 13.88 12.44
N LEU A 128 -11.64 13.00 13.41
CA LEU A 128 -10.37 12.33 13.56
C LEU A 128 -10.64 10.83 13.60
N THR A 129 -9.97 10.06 12.77
CA THR A 129 -10.04 8.60 12.74
C THR A 129 -8.64 8.02 12.89
N TYR A 130 -8.50 7.04 13.75
CA TYR A 130 -7.38 6.10 13.72
C TYR A 130 -7.88 4.77 13.18
N TYR A 131 -7.14 4.18 12.27
CA TYR A 131 -7.45 2.86 11.72
C TYR A 131 -6.25 1.91 11.82
N ASN A 132 -6.57 0.63 11.93
CA ASN A 132 -5.61 -0.46 11.86
C ASN A 132 -6.26 -1.59 11.07
N THR A 133 -5.72 -1.85 9.89
CA THR A 133 -6.22 -2.81 8.92
C THR A 133 -5.16 -3.86 8.65
N LYS A 134 -5.51 -5.12 8.84
CA LYS A 134 -4.63 -6.27 8.58
C LYS A 134 -5.25 -7.15 7.52
N THR A 135 -4.58 -7.25 6.38
CA THR A 135 -4.91 -8.17 5.29
C THR A 135 -4.06 -9.43 5.44
N GLN A 136 -4.68 -10.60 5.40
CA GLN A 136 -4.03 -11.90 5.53
C GLN A 136 -4.54 -12.86 4.45
N ASP A 137 -3.75 -13.92 4.21
CA ASP A 137 -4.08 -14.97 3.23
C ASP A 137 -4.18 -14.41 1.80
N GLN A 138 -3.30 -13.46 1.47
CA GLN A 138 -3.15 -12.89 0.14
C GLN A 138 -2.62 -13.94 -0.83
N THR A 139 -3.05 -13.85 -2.08
CA THR A 139 -2.68 -14.81 -3.12
C THR A 139 -1.52 -14.25 -3.94
N PHE A 140 -0.39 -14.95 -3.97
CA PHE A 140 0.77 -14.59 -4.79
C PHE A 140 1.53 -15.83 -5.26
N ASP A 141 2.32 -15.67 -6.33
CA ASP A 141 3.09 -16.75 -6.93
C ASP A 141 4.52 -16.78 -6.37
N THR A 142 5.06 -17.98 -6.17
CA THR A 142 6.46 -18.22 -5.80
C THR A 142 7.05 -19.32 -6.68
N THR A 143 8.36 -19.24 -6.95
CA THR A 143 9.08 -20.31 -7.64
C THR A 143 9.31 -21.50 -6.72
N ILE A 144 9.22 -22.72 -7.26
CA ILE A 144 9.52 -23.96 -6.54
C ILE A 144 10.50 -24.83 -7.33
N SER A 145 11.29 -25.63 -6.61
CA SER A 145 12.18 -26.62 -7.23
C SER A 145 11.36 -27.71 -7.93
N THR A 146 11.73 -28.03 -9.17
CA THR A 146 10.94 -28.87 -10.08
C THR A 146 11.39 -30.34 -10.02
N GLY A 147 10.51 -31.23 -9.58
CA GLY A 147 10.69 -32.68 -9.70
C GLY A 147 9.98 -33.31 -10.92
N SER A 148 8.86 -32.73 -11.36
CA SER A 148 7.95 -33.35 -12.35
C SER A 148 7.40 -32.44 -13.47
N GLY A 149 7.70 -31.14 -13.47
CA GLY A 149 7.31 -30.21 -14.55
C GLY A 149 6.69 -28.87 -14.12
N SER A 150 6.31 -28.71 -12.84
CA SER A 150 5.82 -27.44 -12.29
C SER A 150 6.96 -26.63 -11.66
N SER A 151 7.09 -25.35 -12.00
CA SER A 151 8.12 -24.41 -11.50
C SER A 151 7.55 -23.24 -10.70
N VAL A 152 6.24 -23.02 -10.75
CA VAL A 152 5.55 -21.95 -10.03
C VAL A 152 4.50 -22.57 -9.11
N LEU A 153 4.40 -22.08 -7.89
CA LEU A 153 3.35 -22.43 -6.94
C LEU A 153 2.65 -21.13 -6.53
N THR A 154 1.35 -21.05 -6.74
CA THR A 154 0.57 -20.03 -6.03
C THR A 154 0.53 -20.41 -4.57
N ILE A 155 0.60 -19.42 -3.69
CA ILE A 155 0.42 -19.59 -2.26
C ILE A 155 -0.54 -18.55 -1.73
N GLN A 156 -1.31 -18.95 -0.72
CA GLN A 156 -2.22 -18.07 -0.01
C GLN A 156 -1.68 -17.86 1.38
N SER A 157 -0.90 -16.79 1.51
CA SER A 157 -0.16 -16.49 2.71
C SER A 157 0.01 -14.98 2.82
N GLY A 158 0.91 -14.56 3.68
CA GLY A 158 1.27 -13.16 3.79
C GLY A 158 0.33 -12.40 4.70
N LYS A 159 0.89 -11.38 5.33
CA LYS A 159 0.18 -10.48 6.23
C LYS A 159 0.70 -9.08 5.98
N VAL A 160 -0.20 -8.18 5.60
CA VAL A 160 0.11 -6.77 5.42
C VAL A 160 -0.70 -5.96 6.41
N LEU A 161 -0.04 -5.03 7.06
CA LEU A 161 -0.61 -4.08 8.00
C LEU A 161 -0.67 -2.70 7.35
N ASN A 162 -1.81 -2.04 7.45
CA ASN A 162 -2.01 -0.64 7.14
C ASN A 162 -2.59 0.04 8.38
N ARG A 163 -1.90 1.05 8.90
CA ARG A 163 -2.39 1.82 10.05
C ARG A 163 -2.09 3.29 9.86
N GLY A 164 -2.96 4.14 10.38
CA GLY A 164 -2.77 5.57 10.19
C GLY A 164 -3.87 6.39 10.81
N PHE A 165 -3.76 7.70 10.58
CA PHE A 165 -4.74 8.67 11.01
C PHE A 165 -5.34 9.38 9.82
N GLU A 166 -6.61 9.69 9.92
CA GLU A 166 -7.33 10.57 9.00
C GLU A 166 -7.91 11.71 9.82
N LEU A 167 -7.67 12.94 9.38
CA LEU A 167 -8.16 14.15 10.00
C LEU A 167 -8.88 14.98 8.94
N ALA A 168 -10.05 15.49 9.31
CA ALA A 168 -10.76 16.53 8.58
C ALA A 168 -11.11 17.65 9.58
N LEU A 169 -10.62 18.85 9.31
CA LEU A 169 -10.92 20.05 10.07
C LEU A 169 -11.57 21.07 9.15
N GLY A 170 -12.84 21.36 9.40
CA GLY A 170 -13.60 22.36 8.66
C GLY A 170 -13.99 23.56 9.51
N TYR A 171 -14.15 24.68 8.84
CA TYR A 171 -14.77 25.90 9.37
C TYR A 171 -15.74 26.45 8.33
N SER A 172 -16.93 26.83 8.78
CA SER A 172 -17.95 27.43 7.93
C SER A 172 -18.68 28.54 8.67
N ASN A 173 -18.69 29.73 8.07
CA ASN A 173 -19.46 30.84 8.61
C ASN A 173 -19.96 31.79 7.51
N THR A 174 -21.07 32.48 7.82
CA THR A 174 -21.70 33.49 6.96
C THR A 174 -21.87 34.79 7.71
N TRP A 175 -21.29 35.86 7.18
CA TRP A 175 -21.41 37.24 7.63
C TRP A 175 -22.20 38.07 6.62
N GLY A 176 -23.52 38.13 6.81
CA GLY A 176 -24.42 38.85 5.90
C GLY A 176 -24.41 38.25 4.49
N LYS A 177 -23.84 38.96 3.51
CA LYS A 177 -23.72 38.48 2.13
C LYS A 177 -22.45 37.66 1.88
N PHE A 178 -21.51 37.65 2.81
CA PHE A 178 -20.23 36.97 2.66
C PHE A 178 -20.24 35.63 3.41
N SER A 179 -19.84 34.54 2.77
CA SER A 179 -19.65 33.23 3.40
C SER A 179 -18.24 32.74 3.12
N TRP A 180 -17.65 32.08 4.10
CA TRP A 180 -16.39 31.37 3.96
C TRP A 180 -16.53 29.95 4.50
N ASP A 181 -16.25 28.99 3.63
CA ASP A 181 -16.15 27.59 3.93
C ASP A 181 -14.68 27.17 3.68
N THR A 182 -14.02 26.61 4.68
CA THR A 182 -12.67 26.06 4.55
C THR A 182 -12.62 24.67 5.13
N ASN A 183 -11.88 23.78 4.47
CA ASN A 183 -11.72 22.40 4.92
C ASN A 183 -10.30 21.92 4.66
N TYR A 184 -9.67 21.44 5.71
CA TYR A 184 -8.34 20.84 5.68
C TYR A 184 -8.47 19.34 5.96
N THR A 185 -7.86 18.52 5.11
CA THR A 185 -7.78 17.07 5.30
C THR A 185 -6.33 16.63 5.34
N LEU A 186 -6.01 15.70 6.24
CA LEU A 186 -4.72 15.04 6.37
C LEU A 186 -4.97 13.53 6.49
N SER A 187 -4.25 12.73 5.71
CA SER A 187 -4.20 11.29 5.91
C SER A 187 -2.77 10.79 5.96
N THR A 188 -2.48 9.89 6.88
CA THR A 188 -1.23 9.15 6.97
C THR A 188 -1.53 7.67 6.87
N ASN A 189 -0.62 6.89 6.29
CA ASN A 189 -0.75 5.44 6.18
C ASN A 189 0.63 4.81 6.27
N HIS A 190 0.88 4.11 7.37
CA HIS A 190 2.04 3.26 7.52
C HIS A 190 1.69 1.85 7.05
N ASN A 191 2.35 1.43 5.97
CA ASN A 191 2.22 0.08 5.41
C ASN A 191 3.42 -0.77 5.85
N GLU A 192 3.16 -1.99 6.29
CA GLU A 192 4.18 -2.92 6.75
C GLU A 192 3.83 -4.35 6.33
N ILE A 193 4.80 -5.05 5.73
CA ILE A 193 4.71 -6.47 5.41
C ILE A 193 5.13 -7.25 6.66
N LEU A 194 4.15 -7.78 7.38
CA LEU A 194 4.40 -8.53 8.62
C LEU A 194 4.94 -9.94 8.36
N SER A 195 4.53 -10.55 7.24
CA SER A 195 5.06 -11.82 6.78
C SER A 195 4.74 -12.02 5.30
N LEU A 196 5.52 -12.85 4.60
CA LEU A 196 5.24 -13.31 3.24
C LEU A 196 4.81 -14.78 3.25
N ALA A 197 5.72 -15.74 3.29
CA ALA A 197 5.36 -17.15 3.41
C ALA A 197 6.34 -17.91 4.29
N ASN A 198 5.82 -18.63 5.28
CA ASN A 198 6.64 -19.38 6.22
C ASN A 198 6.23 -20.84 6.25
N ASN A 199 7.22 -21.73 6.15
CA ASN A 199 7.04 -23.18 6.29
C ASN A 199 6.02 -23.80 5.31
N ILE A 200 6.02 -23.31 4.06
CA ILE A 200 5.18 -23.84 2.98
C ILE A 200 5.76 -25.18 2.51
N VAL A 201 4.89 -26.15 2.26
CA VAL A 201 5.28 -27.45 1.69
C VAL A 201 5.27 -27.35 0.18
N ASN A 202 6.40 -27.63 -0.46
CA ASN A 202 6.45 -27.87 -1.90
C ASN A 202 5.69 -29.18 -2.19
N PRO A 203 4.58 -29.14 -2.93
CA PRO A 203 3.76 -30.32 -3.17
C PRO A 203 4.43 -31.35 -4.10
N GLU A 204 5.45 -30.94 -4.87
CA GLU A 204 6.22 -31.82 -5.75
C GLU A 204 7.28 -32.63 -4.98
N THR A 205 7.96 -31.99 -4.04
CA THR A 205 9.12 -32.58 -3.35
C THR A 205 8.85 -32.96 -1.89
N GLY A 206 7.75 -32.48 -1.32
CA GLY A 206 7.42 -32.58 0.10
C GLY A 206 8.31 -31.73 1.02
N GLN A 207 9.24 -30.96 0.46
CA GLN A 207 10.17 -30.13 1.24
C GLN A 207 9.50 -28.85 1.73
N HIS A 208 9.86 -28.42 2.93
CA HIS A 208 9.41 -27.15 3.47
C HIS A 208 10.33 -26.01 3.00
N PHE A 209 9.75 -24.87 2.66
CA PHE A 209 10.47 -23.65 2.32
C PHE A 209 9.74 -22.41 2.86
N SER A 210 10.47 -21.30 2.94
CA SER A 210 9.92 -19.98 3.24
C SER A 210 10.22 -19.03 2.09
N VAL A 211 9.38 -18.01 1.96
CA VAL A 211 9.56 -16.90 1.03
C VAL A 211 9.72 -15.66 1.89
N ASP A 212 10.96 -15.18 2.01
CA ASP A 212 11.29 -14.02 2.83
C ASP A 212 11.42 -12.74 1.97
N LEU A 213 11.48 -12.92 0.65
CA LEU A 213 11.65 -11.88 -0.35
C LEU A 213 10.88 -12.25 -1.63
N LEU A 214 10.17 -11.28 -2.22
CA LEU A 214 9.53 -11.41 -3.53
C LEU A 214 9.90 -10.21 -4.41
N ASP A 215 10.45 -10.49 -5.59
CA ASP A 215 10.71 -9.48 -6.61
C ASP A 215 9.45 -9.29 -7.48
N MET A 216 8.90 -8.08 -7.47
CA MET A 216 7.68 -7.70 -8.19
C MET A 216 8.00 -6.94 -9.49
N ASP A 217 9.23 -7.08 -9.98
CA ASP A 217 9.77 -6.40 -11.16
C ASP A 217 9.85 -4.87 -10.96
N GLY A 218 10.32 -4.15 -11.98
CA GLY A 218 10.37 -2.70 -11.96
C GLY A 218 10.77 -2.06 -13.27
N LEU A 219 11.58 -1.00 -13.16
CA LEU A 219 12.01 -0.20 -14.31
C LEU A 219 13.53 -0.14 -14.33
N GLY A 220 14.13 -0.84 -15.30
CA GLY A 220 15.58 -1.00 -15.36
C GLY A 220 16.08 -1.79 -14.16
N GLU A 221 17.11 -1.31 -13.47
CA GLU A 221 17.69 -1.97 -12.30
C GLU A 221 17.00 -1.58 -10.97
N ALA A 222 15.89 -0.85 -11.02
CA ALA A 222 15.13 -0.44 -9.84
C ALA A 222 13.83 -1.24 -9.74
N HIS A 223 13.75 -2.19 -8.82
CA HIS A 223 12.62 -3.11 -8.67
C HIS A 223 11.86 -2.91 -7.37
N PHE A 224 10.57 -3.25 -7.39
CA PHE A 224 9.78 -3.38 -6.19
C PHE A 224 10.08 -4.71 -5.52
N ILE A 225 10.73 -4.67 -4.35
CA ILE A 225 11.05 -5.88 -3.59
C ILE A 225 10.23 -5.89 -2.31
N LEU A 226 9.39 -6.92 -2.19
CA LEU A 226 8.62 -7.19 -0.99
C LEU A 226 9.48 -8.00 -0.03
N LYS A 227 9.65 -7.51 1.20
CA LYS A 227 10.41 -8.20 2.25
C LYS A 227 9.69 -8.06 3.57
N GLU A 228 9.76 -9.08 4.42
CA GLU A 228 9.23 -8.98 5.79
C GLU A 228 9.89 -7.80 6.53
N GLY A 229 9.07 -6.98 7.20
CA GLY A 229 9.47 -5.72 7.84
C GLY A 229 9.58 -4.52 6.88
N GLY A 230 9.50 -4.73 5.57
CA GLY A 230 9.44 -3.68 4.55
C GLY A 230 8.02 -3.19 4.27
N THR A 231 7.88 -2.35 3.24
CA THR A 231 6.59 -1.86 2.74
C THR A 231 6.29 -2.41 1.34
N LEU A 232 5.01 -2.45 0.95
CA LEU A 232 4.59 -2.83 -0.41
C LEU A 232 5.08 -1.87 -1.51
N GLY A 233 5.59 -0.70 -1.14
CA GLY A 233 6.13 0.26 -2.10
C GLY A 233 7.64 0.43 -2.02
N ASP A 234 8.36 -0.44 -1.31
CA ASP A 234 9.81 -0.35 -1.23
C ASP A 234 10.45 -0.64 -2.60
N LEU A 235 11.28 0.30 -3.05
CA LEU A 235 12.06 0.19 -4.27
C LEU A 235 13.52 -0.10 -3.91
N TYR A 236 14.14 -1.02 -4.63
CA TYR A 236 15.52 -1.43 -4.44
C TYR A 236 16.30 -1.34 -5.74
N SER A 237 17.59 -1.03 -5.64
CA SER A 237 18.54 -1.17 -6.74
C SER A 237 19.12 -2.59 -6.72
N LEU A 238 19.11 -3.23 -7.88
CA LEU A 238 19.77 -4.53 -8.12
C LEU A 238 21.23 -4.35 -8.52
N ARG A 239 21.68 -3.09 -8.64
CA ARG A 239 23.03 -2.73 -9.07
C ARG A 239 23.64 -1.73 -8.10
N ASP A 240 24.95 -1.87 -7.87
CA ASP A 240 25.74 -0.90 -7.11
C ASP A 240 26.93 -0.42 -7.96
N MET A 241 27.59 0.63 -7.49
CA MET A 241 28.94 0.97 -7.91
C MET A 241 29.87 -0.19 -7.59
N LYS A 242 30.83 -0.45 -8.49
CA LYS A 242 31.89 -1.41 -8.22
C LYS A 242 32.94 -0.76 -7.33
N TYR A 243 33.40 -1.46 -6.31
CA TYR A 243 34.46 -0.99 -5.41
C TYR A 243 35.77 -1.77 -5.61
N ASP A 244 36.90 -1.11 -5.39
CA ASP A 244 38.23 -1.72 -5.43
C ASP A 244 38.57 -2.44 -4.11
N ALA A 245 39.77 -3.02 -4.03
CA ALA A 245 40.22 -3.74 -2.83
C ALA A 245 40.38 -2.85 -1.58
N ASN A 246 40.39 -1.53 -1.73
CA ASN A 246 40.47 -0.56 -0.65
C ASN A 246 39.09 0.02 -0.27
N GLY A 247 38.02 -0.38 -0.97
CA GLY A 247 36.66 0.15 -0.78
C GLY A 247 36.41 1.49 -1.49
N ALA A 248 37.29 1.91 -2.40
CA ALA A 248 37.08 3.08 -3.23
C ALA A 248 36.26 2.72 -4.48
N ILE A 249 35.48 3.67 -5.02
CA ILE A 249 34.74 3.46 -6.27
C ILE A 249 35.74 3.19 -7.39
N TYR A 250 35.54 2.07 -8.09
CA TYR A 250 36.39 1.64 -9.18
C TYR A 250 36.08 2.43 -10.45
N VAL A 251 37.12 3.08 -10.98
CA VAL A 251 37.13 3.73 -12.29
C VAL A 251 37.91 2.86 -13.26
N ASP A 252 37.34 2.58 -14.43
CA ASP A 252 38.00 1.77 -15.45
C ASP A 252 39.13 2.54 -16.16
N GLU A 253 39.90 1.82 -17.00
CA GLU A 253 41.01 2.41 -17.77
C GLU A 253 40.58 3.52 -18.74
N SER A 254 39.28 3.58 -19.07
CA SER A 254 38.69 4.61 -19.93
C SER A 254 38.14 5.80 -19.14
N GLY A 255 38.26 5.81 -17.80
CA GLY A 255 37.80 6.89 -16.93
C GLY A 255 36.33 6.75 -16.51
N ASN A 256 35.64 5.66 -16.83
CA ASN A 256 34.23 5.49 -16.45
C ASN A 256 34.09 4.86 -15.07
N VAL A 257 33.08 5.31 -14.32
CA VAL A 257 32.66 4.64 -13.08
C VAL A 257 32.00 3.30 -13.43
N ALA A 258 32.57 2.21 -12.93
CA ALA A 258 32.00 0.89 -13.17
C ALA A 258 30.87 0.56 -12.17
N THR A 259 29.90 -0.23 -12.63
CA THR A 259 28.80 -0.75 -11.82
C THR A 259 28.70 -2.27 -11.96
N GLU A 260 28.23 -2.94 -10.91
CA GLU A 260 28.09 -4.39 -10.88
C GLU A 260 26.72 -4.82 -10.35
N ALA A 261 26.20 -5.91 -10.92
CA ALA A 261 24.96 -6.49 -10.45
C ALA A 261 25.18 -7.12 -9.08
N ILE A 262 24.28 -6.83 -8.16
CA ILE A 262 24.31 -7.37 -6.80
C ILE A 262 23.89 -8.84 -6.90
N SER A 263 24.83 -9.74 -6.59
CA SER A 263 24.61 -11.18 -6.77
C SER A 263 23.72 -11.80 -5.68
N ASN A 264 23.74 -11.22 -4.48
CA ASN A 264 22.97 -11.70 -3.35
C ASN A 264 21.76 -10.79 -3.13
N VAL A 265 20.56 -11.35 -3.27
CA VAL A 265 19.28 -10.63 -3.12
C VAL A 265 19.11 -9.94 -1.76
N ASN A 266 19.81 -10.41 -0.72
CA ASN A 266 19.78 -9.77 0.59
C ASN A 266 20.57 -8.48 0.68
N ASP A 267 21.49 -8.26 -0.27
CA ASP A 267 22.37 -7.10 -0.33
C ASP A 267 21.82 -6.01 -1.28
N TYR A 268 20.63 -6.22 -1.87
CA TYR A 268 19.94 -5.20 -2.67
C TYR A 268 19.79 -3.90 -1.88
N ILE A 269 20.03 -2.78 -2.56
CA ILE A 269 20.10 -1.46 -1.92
C ILE A 269 18.71 -0.83 -1.89
N LYS A 270 18.15 -0.62 -0.71
CA LYS A 270 16.86 0.07 -0.56
C LYS A 270 17.00 1.54 -0.96
N LEU A 271 16.33 1.94 -2.04
CA LEU A 271 16.29 3.31 -2.55
C LEU A 271 15.26 4.18 -1.81
N GLY A 272 14.25 3.56 -1.21
CA GLY A 272 13.17 4.22 -0.48
C GLY A 272 11.84 3.51 -0.68
N SER A 273 10.75 4.13 -0.23
CA SER A 273 9.38 3.66 -0.53
C SER A 273 8.67 4.67 -1.41
N VAL A 274 7.90 4.23 -2.40
CA VAL A 274 7.05 5.12 -3.22
C VAL A 274 5.78 5.56 -2.50
N LEU A 275 5.47 4.94 -1.36
CA LEU A 275 4.32 5.30 -0.53
C LEU A 275 4.59 6.66 0.14
N PRO A 276 3.61 7.56 0.18
CA PRO A 276 3.80 8.84 0.84
C PRO A 276 3.64 8.68 2.36
N ASP A 277 4.34 9.53 3.10
CA ASP A 277 4.18 9.61 4.56
C ASP A 277 2.84 10.28 4.92
N ALA A 278 2.41 11.25 4.10
CA ALA A 278 1.16 11.96 4.29
C ALA A 278 0.55 12.46 2.97
N ASN A 279 -0.78 12.50 2.90
CA ASN A 279 -1.53 13.26 1.90
C ASN A 279 -2.31 14.37 2.60
N MET A 280 -2.31 15.55 1.99
CA MET A 280 -2.96 16.74 2.50
C MET A 280 -3.79 17.40 1.41
N ALA A 281 -4.92 17.96 1.79
CA ALA A 281 -5.67 18.86 0.93
C ALA A 281 -6.28 19.99 1.76
N TRP A 282 -6.22 21.21 1.22
CA TRP A 282 -6.80 22.39 1.83
C TRP A 282 -7.65 23.11 0.79
N ARG A 283 -8.94 23.16 1.05
CA ARG A 283 -9.93 23.80 0.19
C ARG A 283 -10.50 25.04 0.88
N ASN A 284 -10.67 26.10 0.10
CA ASN A 284 -11.35 27.32 0.52
C ASN A 284 -12.40 27.70 -0.53
N ASP A 285 -13.60 27.98 -0.07
CA ASP A 285 -14.70 28.49 -0.87
C ASP A 285 -15.21 29.79 -0.24
N PHE A 286 -15.20 30.86 -1.02
CA PHE A 286 -15.70 32.17 -0.64
C PHE A 286 -16.92 32.50 -1.48
N ARG A 287 -17.99 32.95 -0.82
CA ARG A 287 -19.20 33.45 -1.48
C ARG A 287 -19.45 34.89 -1.08
N TRP A 288 -19.76 35.75 -2.03
CA TRP A 288 -20.22 37.10 -1.76
C TRP A 288 -21.44 37.43 -2.62
N GLY A 289 -22.64 37.33 -2.03
CA GLY A 289 -23.90 37.43 -2.77
C GLY A 289 -24.00 36.34 -3.83
N ASN A 290 -23.93 36.74 -5.11
CA ASN A 290 -24.01 35.82 -6.25
C ASN A 290 -22.62 35.44 -6.81
N PHE A 291 -21.54 36.00 -6.26
CA PHE A 291 -20.18 35.67 -6.67
C PHE A 291 -19.62 34.54 -5.82
N ASN A 292 -19.03 33.53 -6.47
CA ASN A 292 -18.37 32.40 -5.82
C ASN A 292 -16.95 32.28 -6.35
N PHE A 293 -15.98 32.17 -5.45
CA PHE A 293 -14.59 31.88 -5.77
C PHE A 293 -14.09 30.80 -4.82
N GLY A 294 -13.43 29.79 -5.37
CA GLY A 294 -12.84 28.73 -4.56
C GLY A 294 -11.51 28.27 -5.14
N PHE A 295 -10.65 27.79 -4.26
CA PHE A 295 -9.39 27.16 -4.63
C PHE A 295 -9.12 25.97 -3.72
N ALA A 296 -8.32 25.03 -4.23
CA ALA A 296 -7.86 23.89 -3.46
C ALA A 296 -6.36 23.70 -3.71
N LEU A 297 -5.63 23.42 -2.64
CA LEU A 297 -4.24 23.00 -2.66
C LEU A 297 -4.18 21.57 -2.16
N SER A 298 -3.55 20.69 -2.92
CA SER A 298 -3.27 19.32 -2.50
C SER A 298 -1.77 19.07 -2.50
N ALA A 299 -1.31 18.26 -1.55
CA ALA A 299 0.08 17.87 -1.43
C ALA A 299 0.17 16.39 -1.05
N ARG A 300 1.13 15.70 -1.65
CA ARG A 300 1.58 14.36 -1.26
C ARG A 300 3.00 14.51 -0.76
N LEU A 301 3.23 14.20 0.51
CA LEU A 301 4.50 14.41 1.19
C LEU A 301 5.19 13.08 1.44
N GLY A 302 6.49 13.06 1.21
CA GLY A 302 7.32 11.87 1.35
C GLY A 302 7.17 10.90 0.18
N GLY A 303 7.90 9.80 0.32
CA GLY A 303 8.08 8.81 -0.74
C GLY A 303 9.14 9.21 -1.77
N VAL A 304 9.63 8.21 -2.50
CA VAL A 304 10.59 8.37 -3.61
C VAL A 304 9.90 8.10 -4.95
N VAL A 305 10.47 8.63 -6.03
CA VAL A 305 9.97 8.41 -7.38
C VAL A 305 11.13 8.00 -8.27
N PHE A 306 10.97 6.89 -8.97
CA PHE A 306 11.87 6.53 -10.06
C PHE A 306 11.56 7.38 -11.30
N SER A 307 12.52 8.18 -11.77
CA SER A 307 12.37 9.05 -12.94
C SER A 307 13.27 8.60 -14.08
N ARG A 308 12.71 7.81 -15.02
CA ARG A 308 13.42 7.45 -16.25
C ARG A 308 13.75 8.68 -17.11
N THR A 309 12.90 9.71 -17.05
CA THR A 309 13.14 10.98 -17.75
C THR A 309 14.42 11.65 -17.26
N GLN A 310 14.62 11.74 -15.93
CA GLN A 310 15.84 12.30 -15.36
C GLN A 310 17.06 11.53 -15.83
N ALA A 311 17.03 10.19 -15.71
CA ALA A 311 18.12 9.32 -16.16
C ALA A 311 18.46 9.51 -17.65
N MET A 312 17.45 9.71 -18.51
CA MET A 312 17.67 9.97 -19.94
C MET A 312 18.28 11.35 -20.21
N LEU A 313 17.82 12.38 -19.48
CA LEU A 313 18.37 13.74 -19.61
C LEU A 313 19.81 13.81 -19.09
N ASP A 314 20.13 13.09 -18.02
CA ASP A 314 21.49 12.92 -17.50
C ASP A 314 22.37 12.22 -18.55
N TYR A 315 21.90 11.12 -19.13
CA TYR A 315 22.61 10.39 -20.18
C TYR A 315 22.89 11.25 -21.43
N TYR A 316 21.96 12.12 -21.82
CA TYR A 316 22.15 13.05 -22.93
C TYR A 316 22.90 14.34 -22.54
N GLY A 317 23.24 14.55 -21.27
CA GLY A 317 23.93 15.74 -20.80
C GLY A 317 23.11 17.03 -20.91
N VAL A 318 21.78 16.93 -20.82
CA VAL A 318 20.83 18.06 -20.97
C VAL A 318 20.03 18.33 -19.69
N SER A 319 20.35 17.65 -18.60
CA SER A 319 19.78 17.92 -17.28
C SER A 319 20.53 19.05 -16.58
N GLU A 320 19.88 19.68 -15.58
CA GLU A 320 20.54 20.63 -14.69
C GLU A 320 21.71 19.99 -13.93
N ALA A 321 21.56 18.73 -13.50
CA ALA A 321 22.59 17.99 -12.78
C ALA A 321 23.86 17.76 -13.63
N SER A 322 23.70 17.31 -14.88
CA SER A 322 24.82 17.12 -15.80
C SER A 322 25.47 18.44 -16.21
N ALA A 323 24.70 19.51 -16.39
CA ALA A 323 25.23 20.85 -16.63
C ALA A 323 26.10 21.34 -15.45
N ALA A 324 25.62 21.17 -14.22
CA ALA A 324 26.36 21.55 -13.01
C ALA A 324 27.64 20.73 -12.83
N ALA A 325 27.60 19.41 -13.09
CA ALA A 325 28.79 18.56 -13.06
C ALA A 325 29.84 19.03 -14.08
N ARG A 326 29.42 19.32 -15.32
CA ARG A 326 30.31 19.83 -16.37
C ARG A 326 30.92 21.19 -16.01
N ASP A 327 30.13 22.11 -15.46
CA ASP A 327 30.64 23.43 -15.04
C ASP A 327 31.64 23.32 -13.87
N ALA A 328 31.53 22.28 -13.05
CA ALA A 328 32.50 21.92 -12.02
C ALA A 328 33.73 21.16 -12.56
N GLY A 329 33.76 20.83 -13.86
CA GLY A 329 34.80 20.05 -14.52
C GLY A 329 34.71 18.54 -14.30
N GLY A 330 33.57 18.05 -13.77
CA GLY A 330 33.31 16.65 -13.47
C GLY A 330 32.66 16.45 -12.09
N VAL A 331 32.56 15.19 -11.68
CA VAL A 331 32.08 14.74 -10.36
C VAL A 331 33.26 14.26 -9.52
N VAL A 332 33.37 14.76 -8.29
CA VAL A 332 34.39 14.31 -7.34
C VAL A 332 33.92 13.03 -6.64
N ILE A 333 34.73 11.97 -6.73
CA ILE A 333 34.56 10.69 -6.04
C ILE A 333 35.75 10.41 -5.13
N ASN A 334 35.65 9.38 -4.28
CA ASN A 334 36.74 8.89 -3.40
C ASN A 334 37.42 9.96 -2.51
N GLY A 335 36.76 11.09 -2.28
CA GLY A 335 37.29 12.19 -1.47
C GLY A 335 38.29 13.12 -2.19
N GLY A 336 38.46 13.01 -3.51
CA GLY A 336 39.32 13.92 -4.27
C GLY A 336 39.54 13.61 -5.75
N ASP A 337 39.09 12.46 -6.25
CA ASP A 337 39.28 12.06 -7.64
C ASP A 337 38.17 12.66 -8.51
N LEU A 338 38.53 13.38 -9.58
CA LEU A 338 37.56 14.00 -10.49
C LEU A 338 37.32 13.09 -11.70
N VAL A 339 36.04 12.79 -11.97
CA VAL A 339 35.59 12.02 -13.14
C VAL A 339 34.66 12.89 -13.99
N ASP A 340 34.93 12.98 -15.29
CA ASP A 340 34.09 13.70 -16.26
C ASP A 340 33.18 12.74 -17.03
#